data_AF-A0A4V4HUP3-F1
#
_entry.id   AF-A0A4V4HUP3-F1
#
_cell.length_a   1.000
_cell.length_b   1.000
_cell.length_c   1.000
_cell.angle_alpha   90.00
_cell.angle_beta   90.00
_cell.angle_gamma   90.00
#
_symmetry.space_group_name_H-M   'P 1'
#
loop_
_entity.id
_entity.type
_entity.pdbx_description
1 polymer ?
#
loop_
_entity_poly.entity_id
_entity_poly.type
_entity_poly.pdbx_seq_one_letter_code
_entity_poly.pdbx_strand_id
1 'polypeptide(L)'
;MTELTFAKSFIQTLESRSPKITADHVEDPRNYPSRGAAILPKMRNPPAKRQKLTPGQERSITVSLKSSRNPPLDVKLSALSPNTSILNLKESLSEKEGIPVEKLRVLYNKKPVGDAKVLKDVIGEEETRVEFSIMVMGGAASVRKVETPGKEVEAPVAQGPSGLETLAGEEFWGDLKGFLVQRLRDEEQGNKLYEVFKKAWESSAE
;
A
#
# COMPACT_ATOMS: atom_id res chain seq x y z
N MET A 1 34.19 -26.35 18.02
CA MET A 1 33.90 -27.73 17.60
C MET A 1 32.84 -27.66 16.52
N THR A 2 33.26 -27.72 15.25
CA THR A 2 32.40 -27.46 14.08
C THR A 2 31.54 -28.68 13.75
N GLU A 3 30.32 -28.46 13.25
CA GLU A 3 29.37 -29.53 12.84
C GLU A 3 29.98 -30.53 11.86
N LEU A 4 30.93 -30.07 11.03
CA LEU A 4 31.68 -30.89 10.09
C LEU A 4 32.51 -31.97 10.80
N THR A 5 33.17 -31.62 11.91
CA THR A 5 33.95 -32.58 12.72
C THR A 5 33.03 -33.61 13.36
N PHE A 6 31.85 -33.20 13.84
CA PHE A 6 30.84 -34.11 14.38
C PHE A 6 30.34 -35.09 13.31
N ALA A 7 29.97 -34.59 12.13
CA ALA A 7 29.50 -35.41 11.02
C ALA A 7 30.53 -36.46 10.60
N LYS A 8 31.81 -36.06 10.47
CA LYS A 8 32.91 -36.98 10.15
C LYS A 8 33.09 -38.07 11.21
N SER A 9 33.10 -37.69 12.50
CA SER A 9 33.20 -38.69 13.57
C SER A 9 32.00 -39.63 13.59
N PHE A 10 30.79 -39.11 13.35
CA PHE A 10 29.56 -39.90 13.38
C PHE A 10 29.54 -40.95 12.26
N ILE A 11 29.90 -40.56 11.03
CA ILE A 11 29.98 -41.48 9.89
C ILE A 11 31.02 -42.58 10.17
N GLN A 12 32.20 -42.23 10.69
CA GLN A 12 33.23 -43.20 11.05
C GLN A 12 32.75 -44.17 12.16
N THR A 13 31.86 -43.71 13.05
CA THR A 13 31.26 -44.56 14.10
C THR A 13 30.18 -45.48 13.54
N LEU A 14 29.51 -45.10 12.44
CA LEU A 14 28.54 -45.95 11.75
C LEU A 14 29.24 -47.03 10.92
N GLU A 15 30.33 -46.67 10.25
CA GLU A 15 31.10 -47.56 9.38
C GLU A 15 31.79 -48.70 10.15
N SER A 16 32.14 -48.48 11.42
CA SER A 16 32.73 -49.50 12.28
C SER A 16 31.71 -50.51 12.84
N ARG A 17 30.40 -50.29 12.67
CA ARG A 17 29.37 -51.22 13.12
C ARG A 17 29.16 -52.33 12.10
N SER A 18 29.00 -53.57 12.56
CA SER A 18 28.75 -54.69 11.65
C SER A 18 27.42 -54.50 10.91
N PRO A 19 27.39 -54.66 9.57
CA PRO A 19 26.14 -54.58 8.81
C PRO A 19 25.22 -55.78 9.06
N LYS A 20 25.75 -56.84 9.69
CA LYS A 20 24.98 -58.02 10.10
C LYS A 20 24.40 -57.79 11.49
N ILE A 21 23.09 -57.95 11.58
CA ILE A 21 22.34 -57.93 12.84
C ILE A 21 22.55 -59.30 13.51
N THR A 22 23.03 -59.33 14.77
CA THR A 22 23.22 -60.59 15.50
C THR A 22 21.87 -61.19 15.92
N ALA A 23 21.85 -62.50 16.21
CA ALA A 23 20.63 -63.20 16.60
C ALA A 23 19.93 -62.57 17.83
N ASP A 24 20.69 -61.95 18.74
CA ASP A 24 20.16 -61.26 19.92
C ASP A 24 19.26 -60.04 19.59
N HIS A 25 19.35 -59.52 18.36
CA HIS A 25 18.57 -58.38 17.88
C HIS A 25 17.41 -58.81 16.96
N VAL A 26 17.18 -60.13 16.83
CA VAL A 26 16.06 -60.70 16.07
C VAL A 26 14.99 -61.12 17.08
N GLU A 27 13.99 -60.27 17.26
CA GLU A 27 12.82 -60.56 18.10
C GLU A 27 11.71 -61.20 17.25
N ASP A 28 11.07 -62.24 17.77
CA ASP A 28 9.99 -62.97 17.09
C ASP A 28 8.75 -62.07 16.93
N PRO A 29 8.17 -61.91 15.72
CA PRO A 29 7.07 -60.97 15.48
C PRO A 29 5.79 -61.32 16.24
N ARG A 30 5.64 -62.58 16.70
CA ARG A 30 4.52 -63.03 17.53
C ARG A 30 4.68 -62.69 19.01
N ASN A 31 5.91 -62.48 19.46
CA ASN A 31 6.25 -62.22 20.86
C ASN A 31 6.64 -60.76 21.13
N TYR A 32 6.61 -59.91 20.09
CA TYR A 32 6.97 -58.50 20.17
C TYR A 32 5.97 -57.75 21.08
N PRO A 33 6.40 -57.20 22.22
CA PRO A 33 5.52 -56.41 23.07
C PRO A 33 5.15 -55.11 22.35
N SER A 34 3.90 -54.65 22.54
CA SER A 34 3.46 -53.35 22.03
C SER A 34 4.21 -52.21 22.74
N ARG A 35 5.37 -51.82 22.21
CA ARG A 35 6.08 -50.65 22.70
C ARG A 35 5.31 -49.40 22.26
N GLY A 36 5.01 -48.52 23.21
CA GLY A 36 4.47 -47.21 22.88
C GLY A 36 5.41 -46.50 21.91
N ALA A 37 4.86 -45.86 20.87
CA ALA A 37 5.67 -45.16 19.89
C ALA A 37 6.64 -44.21 20.62
N ALA A 38 7.92 -44.22 20.23
CA ALA A 38 8.90 -43.29 20.75
C ALA A 38 8.53 -41.87 20.28
N ILE A 39 7.67 -41.20 21.04
CA ILE A 39 7.25 -39.83 20.77
C ILE A 39 8.39 -38.90 21.14
N LEU A 40 8.78 -38.05 20.19
CA LEU A 40 9.70 -36.95 20.44
C LEU A 40 9.22 -36.15 21.65
N PRO A 41 10.14 -35.61 22.48
CA PRO A 41 9.78 -34.68 23.54
C PRO A 41 8.90 -33.57 22.98
N LYS A 42 7.80 -33.25 23.69
CA LYS A 42 6.92 -32.15 23.30
C LYS A 42 7.76 -30.87 23.20
N MET A 43 7.71 -30.20 22.05
CA MET A 43 8.35 -28.90 21.86
C MET A 43 7.84 -27.92 22.92
N ARG A 44 8.73 -27.13 23.54
CA ARG A 44 8.34 -26.10 24.53
C ARG A 44 7.37 -25.08 23.94
N ASN A 45 7.57 -24.72 22.68
CA ASN A 45 6.70 -23.80 21.94
C ASN A 45 6.12 -24.57 20.74
N PRO A 46 4.82 -24.89 20.74
CA PRO A 46 4.19 -25.46 19.57
C PRO A 46 4.24 -24.45 18.41
N PRO A 47 4.35 -24.91 17.15
CA PRO A 47 4.26 -24.01 16.00
C PRO A 47 2.89 -23.30 16.00
N ALA A 48 2.86 -22.03 15.60
CA ALA A 48 1.63 -21.26 15.49
C ALA A 48 0.62 -21.99 14.59
N LYS A 49 -0.60 -22.20 15.09
CA LYS A 49 -1.67 -22.81 14.31
C LYS A 49 -2.16 -21.80 13.27
N ARG A 50 -2.05 -22.15 11.99
CA ARG A 50 -2.66 -21.38 10.90
C ARG A 50 -4.16 -21.27 11.13
N GLN A 51 -4.66 -20.05 11.29
CA GLN A 51 -6.08 -19.77 11.49
C GLN A 51 -6.74 -19.68 10.09
N LYS A 52 -7.58 -20.65 9.73
CA LYS A 52 -8.37 -20.56 8.49
C LYS A 52 -9.52 -19.58 8.72
N LEU A 53 -9.41 -18.38 8.16
CA LEU A 53 -10.51 -17.40 8.13
C LEU A 53 -11.54 -17.84 7.09
N THR A 54 -12.83 -17.63 7.37
CA THR A 54 -13.92 -17.86 6.42
C THR A 54 -13.82 -16.87 5.25
N PRO A 55 -14.08 -17.29 3.99
CA PRO A 55 -14.13 -16.38 2.85
C PRO A 55 -15.07 -15.20 3.12
N GLY A 56 -14.57 -13.97 2.96
CA GLY A 56 -15.30 -12.73 3.28
C GLY A 56 -14.96 -12.10 4.64
N GLN A 57 -14.27 -12.83 5.53
CA GLN A 57 -13.76 -12.29 6.80
C GLN A 57 -12.27 -11.95 6.67
N GLU A 58 -11.93 -11.09 5.71
CA GLU A 58 -10.56 -10.57 5.61
C GLU A 58 -10.31 -9.52 6.68
N ARG A 59 -9.17 -9.61 7.39
CA ARG A 59 -8.79 -8.64 8.42
C ARG A 59 -8.41 -7.33 7.76
N SER A 60 -9.14 -6.25 8.04
CA SER A 60 -8.76 -4.92 7.58
C SER A 60 -7.58 -4.37 8.38
N ILE A 61 -6.54 -3.89 7.72
CA ILE A 61 -5.37 -3.27 8.35
C ILE A 61 -5.50 -1.75 8.22
N THR A 62 -5.24 -1.03 9.32
CA THR A 62 -5.09 0.43 9.31
C THR A 62 -3.62 0.78 9.24
N VAL A 63 -3.23 1.54 8.22
CA VAL A 63 -1.84 1.92 7.98
C VAL A 63 -1.66 3.41 8.17
N SER A 64 -0.70 3.82 9.00
CA SER A 64 -0.27 5.21 9.12
C SER A 64 1.11 5.39 8.49
N LEU A 65 1.20 6.29 7.52
CA LEU A 65 2.41 6.58 6.76
C LEU A 65 2.94 7.94 7.24
N LYS A 66 4.07 7.95 7.94
CA LYS A 66 4.66 9.16 8.52
C LYS A 66 5.97 9.52 7.83
N SER A 67 6.18 10.77 7.47
CA SER A 67 7.44 11.27 6.93
C SER A 67 7.97 12.43 7.77
N SER A 68 9.23 12.35 8.19
CA SER A 68 9.93 13.42 8.90
C SER A 68 10.43 14.51 7.95
N ARG A 69 9.63 14.87 6.94
CA ARG A 69 9.92 16.00 6.06
C ARG A 69 9.60 17.33 6.73
N ASN A 70 10.13 18.39 6.15
CA ASN A 70 9.66 19.74 6.40
C ASN A 70 8.99 20.25 5.11
N PRO A 71 7.65 20.34 5.05
CA PRO A 71 6.67 20.08 6.11
C PRO A 71 6.44 18.58 6.42
N PRO A 72 5.99 18.22 7.64
CA PRO A 72 5.74 16.83 8.04
C PRO A 72 4.53 16.26 7.30
N LEU A 73 4.63 15.00 6.85
CA LEU A 73 3.57 14.31 6.11
C LEU A 73 3.04 13.14 6.92
N ASP A 74 1.76 13.17 7.29
CA ASP A 74 1.09 12.11 8.04
C ASP A 74 -0.19 11.68 7.30
N VAL A 75 -0.13 10.54 6.61
CA VAL A 75 -1.27 9.99 5.86
C VAL A 75 -1.78 8.73 6.55
N LYS A 76 -3.07 8.74 6.92
CA LYS A 76 -3.76 7.56 7.47
C LYS A 76 -4.60 6.91 6.38
N LEU A 77 -4.40 5.62 6.16
CA LEU A 77 -5.19 4.77 5.28
C LEU A 77 -5.93 3.74 6.13
N SER A 78 -7.24 3.94 6.28
CA SER A 78 -8.13 3.02 6.97
C SER A 78 -8.66 1.96 6.02
N ALA A 79 -8.78 0.72 6.49
CA ALA A 79 -9.43 -0.39 5.80
C ALA A 79 -8.70 -0.94 4.55
N LEU A 80 -7.37 -1.15 4.64
CA LEU A 80 -6.62 -1.85 3.60
C LEU A 80 -6.77 -3.38 3.73
N SER A 81 -6.91 -4.07 2.60
CA SER A 81 -6.83 -5.53 2.56
C SER A 81 -5.41 -5.99 2.94
N PRO A 82 -5.25 -7.12 3.65
CA PRO A 82 -3.94 -7.64 4.01
C PRO A 82 -3.13 -8.07 2.78
N ASN A 83 -3.79 -8.24 1.64
CA ASN A 83 -3.16 -8.55 0.35
C ASN A 83 -2.71 -7.32 -0.44
N THR A 84 -2.86 -6.11 0.12
CA THR A 84 -2.40 -4.88 -0.54
C THR A 84 -0.88 -4.85 -0.63
N SER A 85 -0.35 -4.45 -1.79
CA SER A 85 1.09 -4.32 -2.04
C SER A 85 1.65 -3.01 -1.46
N ILE A 86 2.97 -2.97 -1.23
CA ILE A 86 3.65 -1.72 -0.88
C ILE A 86 3.60 -0.71 -2.04
N LEU A 87 3.57 -1.16 -3.29
CA LEU A 87 3.40 -0.29 -4.46
C LEU A 87 2.08 0.51 -4.38
N ASN A 88 0.97 -0.15 -4.08
CA ASN A 88 -0.34 0.52 -3.99
C ASN A 88 -0.37 1.57 -2.87
N LEU A 89 0.38 1.37 -1.79
CA LEU A 89 0.55 2.38 -0.73
C LEU A 89 1.31 3.61 -1.23
N LYS A 90 2.35 3.41 -2.06
CA LYS A 90 3.09 4.52 -2.67
C LYS A 90 2.23 5.27 -3.69
N GLU A 91 1.44 4.58 -4.48
CA GLU A 91 0.49 5.19 -5.42
C GLU A 91 -0.55 6.03 -4.67
N SER A 92 -1.16 5.46 -3.62
CA SER A 92 -2.11 6.19 -2.75
C SER A 92 -1.49 7.43 -2.09
N LEU A 93 -0.19 7.38 -1.76
CA LEU A 93 0.56 8.54 -1.28
C LEU A 93 0.85 9.56 -2.38
N SER A 94 1.22 9.07 -3.57
CA SER A 94 1.49 9.90 -4.75
C SER A 94 0.25 10.68 -5.17
N GLU A 95 -0.94 10.08 -5.09
CA GLU A 95 -2.21 10.75 -5.41
C GLU A 95 -2.55 11.86 -4.41
N LYS A 96 -2.27 11.64 -3.11
CA LYS A 96 -2.60 12.60 -2.06
C LYS A 96 -1.63 13.76 -1.96
N GLU A 97 -0.33 13.49 -2.10
CA GLU A 97 0.74 14.48 -1.89
C GLU A 97 1.41 14.94 -3.19
N GLY A 98 1.09 14.32 -4.33
CA GLY A 98 1.67 14.66 -5.64
C GLY A 98 3.15 14.30 -5.79
N ILE A 99 3.66 13.36 -4.98
CA ILE A 99 5.08 12.98 -4.99
C ILE A 99 5.28 11.76 -5.89
N PRO A 100 6.21 11.80 -6.87
CA PRO A 100 6.48 10.66 -7.74
C PRO A 100 6.85 9.38 -6.98
N VAL A 101 6.24 8.25 -7.35
CA VAL A 101 6.42 6.92 -6.73
C VAL A 101 7.89 6.49 -6.69
N GLU A 102 8.68 6.82 -7.72
CA GLU A 102 10.11 6.50 -7.80
C GLU A 102 10.95 7.16 -6.69
N LYS A 103 10.51 8.33 -6.23
CA LYS A 103 11.16 9.10 -5.17
C LYS A 103 10.73 8.61 -3.78
N LEU A 104 9.67 7.80 -3.69
CA LEU A 104 9.14 7.30 -2.42
C LEU A 104 9.81 5.97 -2.03
N ARG A 105 10.40 5.94 -0.84
CA ARG A 105 10.82 4.71 -0.15
C ARG A 105 9.98 4.52 1.09
N VAL A 106 9.36 3.36 1.20
CA VAL A 106 8.58 2.94 2.38
C VAL A 106 9.49 2.12 3.29
N LEU A 107 9.49 2.47 4.58
CA LEU A 107 10.29 1.82 5.61
C LEU A 107 9.37 1.24 6.68
N TYR A 108 9.61 -0.02 7.02
CA TYR A 108 9.00 -0.68 8.18
C TYR A 108 10.08 -0.90 9.22
N ASN A 109 9.87 -0.46 10.46
CA ASN A 109 10.87 -0.54 11.53
C ASN A 109 12.26 -0.01 11.11
N LYS A 110 12.29 1.12 10.38
CA LYS A 110 13.49 1.76 9.82
C LYS A 110 14.24 0.94 8.75
N LYS A 111 13.66 -0.15 8.24
CA LYS A 111 14.21 -0.95 7.13
C LYS A 111 13.43 -0.70 5.84
N PRO A 112 14.09 -0.46 4.70
CA PRO A 112 13.40 -0.26 3.43
C PRO A 112 12.68 -1.55 3.01
N VAL A 113 11.44 -1.41 2.58
CA VAL A 113 10.61 -2.51 2.10
C VAL A 113 10.47 -2.38 0.59
N GLY A 114 10.60 -3.50 -0.12
CA GLY A 114 10.45 -3.54 -1.58
C GLY A 114 8.99 -3.54 -2.01
N ASP A 115 8.75 -3.02 -3.22
CA ASP A 115 7.42 -2.71 -3.75
C ASP A 115 6.58 -3.96 -4.05
N ALA A 116 7.26 -5.07 -4.36
CA ALA A 116 6.65 -6.38 -4.62
C ALA A 116 6.17 -7.10 -3.35
N LYS A 117 6.47 -6.59 -2.14
CA LYS A 117 6.00 -7.20 -0.89
C LYS A 117 4.56 -6.81 -0.60
N VAL A 118 3.86 -7.71 0.06
CA VAL A 118 2.48 -7.55 0.51
C VAL A 118 2.47 -7.18 2.00
N LEU A 119 1.48 -6.40 2.44
CA LEU A 119 1.34 -5.97 3.85
C LEU A 119 1.45 -7.15 4.84
N LYS A 120 0.75 -8.25 4.59
CA LYS A 120 0.79 -9.46 5.43
C LYS A 120 2.20 -10.06 5.59
N ASP A 121 3.04 -9.96 4.56
CA ASP A 121 4.39 -10.56 4.57
C ASP A 121 5.40 -9.66 5.31
N VAL A 122 5.10 -8.36 5.42
CA VAL A 122 5.95 -7.37 6.08
C VAL A 122 5.67 -7.28 7.57
N ILE A 123 4.39 -7.35 7.92
CA ILE A 123 3.86 -7.14 9.27
C ILE A 123 3.63 -8.47 10.01
N GLY A 124 3.24 -9.52 9.28
CA GLY A 124 2.72 -10.75 9.86
C GLY A 124 1.19 -10.75 9.97
N GLU A 125 0.62 -11.81 10.57
CA GLU A 125 -0.83 -12.02 10.68
C GLU A 125 -1.48 -11.33 11.91
N GLU A 126 -0.68 -10.81 12.85
CA GLU A 126 -1.17 -10.39 14.17
C GLU A 126 -1.47 -8.88 14.30
N GLU A 127 -0.82 -8.01 13.53
CA GLU A 127 -1.00 -6.56 13.70
C GLU A 127 -2.09 -5.98 12.76
N THR A 128 -3.11 -5.35 13.34
CA THR A 128 -4.19 -4.66 12.60
C THR A 128 -3.93 -3.17 12.42
N ARG A 129 -2.95 -2.60 13.13
CA ARG A 129 -2.58 -1.18 13.07
C ARG A 129 -1.07 -1.07 12.94
N VAL A 130 -0.60 -0.46 11.86
CA VAL A 130 0.82 -0.43 11.54
C VAL A 130 1.27 0.96 11.12
N GLU A 131 2.44 1.35 11.62
CA GLU A 131 3.13 2.56 11.20
C GLU A 131 4.26 2.24 10.23
N PHE A 132 4.27 2.91 9.07
CA PHE A 132 5.43 2.94 8.17
C PHE A 132 6.01 4.35 8.13
N SER A 133 7.32 4.40 8.01
CA SER A 133 8.07 5.63 7.78
C SER A 133 8.29 5.81 6.29
N ILE A 134 8.05 7.01 5.75
CA ILE A 134 8.34 7.33 4.36
C ILE A 134 9.64 8.13 4.31
N MET A 135 10.61 7.63 3.57
CA MET A 135 11.77 8.40 3.12
C MET A 135 11.55 8.78 1.67
N VAL A 136 11.54 10.07 1.38
CA VAL A 136 11.42 10.53 0.01
C VAL A 136 12.78 11.06 -0.42
N MET A 137 13.26 10.62 -1.59
CA MET A 137 14.54 11.05 -2.16
C MET A 137 14.32 12.24 -3.09
N GLY A 138 15.09 13.31 -2.88
CA GLY A 138 14.95 14.60 -3.58
C GLY A 138 14.47 15.70 -2.64
N GLY A 139 15.30 16.72 -2.44
CA GLY A 139 15.08 17.81 -1.48
C GLY A 139 13.80 18.62 -1.73
N ALA A 140 13.49 19.52 -0.80
CA ALA A 140 12.26 20.27 -0.55
C ALA A 140 11.65 21.12 -1.70
N ALA A 141 11.95 20.85 -2.97
CA ALA A 141 11.62 21.73 -4.10
C ALA A 141 11.09 21.01 -5.34
N SER A 142 10.19 20.03 -5.17
CA SER A 142 9.39 19.54 -6.31
C SER A 142 7.92 19.33 -5.93
N VAL A 143 7.33 20.33 -5.29
CA VAL A 143 5.91 20.65 -5.49
C VAL A 143 5.87 21.74 -6.55
N ARG A 144 6.16 21.36 -7.80
CA ARG A 144 5.73 22.14 -8.95
C ARG A 144 4.99 21.17 -9.84
N LYS A 145 3.68 21.38 -9.86
CA LYS A 145 2.71 20.99 -10.87
C LYS A 145 3.44 20.69 -12.19
N VAL A 146 3.71 19.42 -12.46
CA VAL A 146 4.10 18.99 -13.81
C VAL A 146 2.79 18.76 -14.53
N GLU A 147 2.26 19.85 -15.06
CA GLU A 147 1.44 19.78 -16.26
C GLU A 147 2.38 19.26 -17.36
N THR A 148 2.14 18.03 -17.82
CA THR A 148 2.46 17.65 -19.20
C THR A 148 1.20 17.18 -19.90
N PRO A 149 1.01 17.57 -21.17
CA PRO A 149 -0.28 17.60 -21.82
C PRO A 149 -0.59 16.29 -22.53
N GLY A 150 -1.87 15.93 -22.55
CA GLY A 150 -2.40 14.98 -23.53
C GLY A 150 -2.91 13.67 -22.96
N LYS A 151 -4.06 13.72 -22.27
CA LYS A 151 -5.21 12.87 -22.63
C LYS A 151 -6.46 13.34 -21.91
N GLU A 152 -7.47 13.66 -22.71
CA GLU A 152 -8.91 13.68 -22.41
C GLU A 152 -9.32 14.21 -21.02
N VAL A 153 -9.64 15.50 -21.01
CA VAL A 153 -10.18 16.21 -19.84
C VAL A 153 -11.66 15.87 -19.69
N GLU A 154 -11.97 14.82 -18.92
CA GLU A 154 -13.15 14.89 -18.06
C GLU A 154 -12.83 15.91 -16.97
N ALA A 155 -13.45 17.09 -17.06
CA ALA A 155 -13.19 18.17 -16.13
C ALA A 155 -13.58 17.73 -14.69
N PRO A 156 -12.67 17.77 -13.72
CA PRO A 156 -13.03 17.61 -12.33
C PRO A 156 -13.81 18.86 -11.92
N VAL A 157 -15.05 18.66 -11.46
CA VAL A 157 -15.87 19.73 -10.87
C VAL A 157 -15.08 20.35 -9.71
N ALA A 158 -14.62 21.58 -9.93
CA ALA A 158 -13.75 22.30 -9.03
C ALA A 158 -14.47 22.59 -7.71
N GLN A 159 -13.86 22.12 -6.61
CA GLN A 159 -14.16 22.60 -5.27
C GLN A 159 -13.72 24.07 -5.18
N GLY A 160 -14.68 24.97 -5.29
CA GLY A 160 -14.58 26.41 -5.01
C GLY A 160 -15.80 26.87 -4.21
N PRO A 161 -15.82 28.14 -3.73
CA PRO A 161 -16.97 28.69 -3.02
C PRO A 161 -18.25 28.49 -3.85
N SER A 162 -19.38 28.37 -3.15
CA SER A 162 -20.65 27.92 -3.75
C SER A 162 -20.92 28.60 -5.09
N GLY A 163 -21.41 27.85 -6.09
CA GLY A 163 -21.61 28.35 -7.46
C GLY A 163 -22.45 29.63 -7.54
N LEU A 164 -23.26 29.92 -6.51
CA LEU A 164 -24.05 31.14 -6.39
C LEU A 164 -23.23 32.37 -6.00
N GLU A 165 -22.23 32.22 -5.13
CA GLU A 165 -21.36 33.34 -4.70
C GLU A 165 -20.42 33.78 -5.84
N THR A 166 -19.99 32.84 -6.68
CA THR A 166 -19.17 33.12 -7.85
C THR A 166 -19.95 33.79 -8.98
N LEU A 167 -21.24 33.43 -9.16
CA LEU A 167 -22.14 34.10 -10.12
C LEU A 167 -22.53 35.52 -9.69
N ALA A 168 -22.50 35.82 -8.38
CA ALA A 168 -22.74 37.17 -7.86
C ALA A 168 -21.55 38.12 -8.08
N GLY A 169 -20.34 37.59 -8.31
CA GLY A 169 -19.14 38.39 -8.55
C GLY A 169 -19.10 39.00 -9.95
N GLU A 170 -18.83 40.30 -10.05
CA GLU A 170 -18.66 40.99 -11.34
C GLU A 170 -17.45 40.47 -12.15
N GLU A 171 -16.44 39.93 -11.46
CA GLU A 171 -15.23 39.35 -12.04
C GLU A 171 -15.56 38.15 -12.96
N PHE A 172 -16.48 37.28 -12.55
CA PHE A 172 -16.92 36.13 -13.35
C PHE A 172 -17.54 36.59 -14.69
N TRP A 173 -18.36 37.64 -14.66
CA TRP A 173 -19.01 38.15 -15.85
C TRP A 173 -18.03 38.87 -16.78
N GLY A 174 -16.98 39.51 -16.22
CA GLY A 174 -15.86 40.04 -17.00
C GLY A 174 -15.09 38.93 -17.74
N ASP A 175 -14.78 37.84 -17.03
CA ASP A 175 -14.09 36.69 -17.60
C ASP A 175 -14.94 35.97 -18.66
N LEU A 176 -16.23 35.80 -18.42
CA LEU A 176 -17.16 35.19 -19.38
C LEU A 176 -17.25 36.00 -20.67
N LYS A 177 -17.32 37.33 -20.58
CA LYS A 177 -17.29 38.22 -21.74
C LYS A 177 -15.99 38.07 -22.53
N GLY A 178 -14.86 38.09 -21.84
CA GLY A 178 -13.54 37.89 -22.46
C GLY A 178 -13.43 36.54 -23.16
N PHE A 179 -13.89 35.47 -22.51
CA PHE A 179 -13.92 34.12 -23.08
C PHE A 179 -14.78 34.04 -24.35
N LEU A 180 -15.99 34.62 -24.34
CA LEU A 180 -16.89 34.61 -25.49
C LEU A 180 -16.27 35.34 -26.68
N VAL A 181 -15.74 36.55 -26.48
CA VAL A 181 -15.09 37.33 -27.54
C VAL A 181 -13.87 36.59 -28.09
N GLN A 182 -13.04 36.00 -27.21
CA GLN A 182 -11.87 35.23 -27.64
C GLN A 182 -12.24 33.97 -28.41
N ARG A 183 -13.31 33.27 -28.01
CA ARG A 183 -13.72 32.00 -28.62
C ARG A 183 -14.41 32.21 -29.96
N LEU A 184 -15.23 33.25 -30.07
CA LEU A 184 -15.98 33.61 -31.28
C LEU A 184 -15.14 34.40 -32.28
N ARG A 185 -14.06 35.05 -31.81
CA ARG A 185 -13.22 35.97 -32.62
C ARG A 185 -14.04 37.09 -33.28
N ASP A 186 -15.19 37.40 -32.68
CA ASP A 186 -16.16 38.41 -33.12
C ASP A 186 -16.67 39.13 -31.87
N GLU A 187 -16.38 40.43 -31.79
CA GLU A 187 -16.73 41.27 -30.64
C GLU A 187 -18.24 41.54 -30.56
N GLU A 188 -18.92 41.69 -31.70
CA GLU A 188 -20.34 42.02 -31.72
C GLU A 188 -21.19 40.84 -31.27
N GLN A 189 -20.87 39.63 -31.75
CA GLN A 189 -21.59 38.42 -31.37
C GLN A 189 -21.29 38.00 -29.93
N GLY A 190 -20.03 38.15 -29.48
CA GLY A 190 -19.65 37.90 -28.10
C GLY A 190 -20.39 38.81 -27.11
N ASN A 191 -20.52 40.09 -27.43
CA ASN A 191 -21.26 41.06 -26.61
C ASN A 191 -22.76 40.77 -26.58
N LYS A 192 -23.37 40.42 -27.72
CA LYS A 192 -24.80 40.05 -27.79
C LYS A 192 -25.11 38.83 -26.91
N LEU A 193 -24.29 37.79 -26.97
CA LEU A 193 -24.47 36.59 -26.15
C LEU A 193 -24.28 36.89 -24.67
N TYR A 194 -23.26 37.68 -24.33
CA TYR A 194 -23.04 38.13 -22.96
C TYR A 194 -24.28 38.85 -22.39
N GLU A 195 -24.89 39.78 -23.15
CA GLU A 195 -26.10 40.48 -22.72
C GLU A 195 -27.30 39.56 -22.53
N VAL A 196 -27.46 38.55 -23.39
CA VAL A 196 -28.54 37.56 -23.26
C VAL A 196 -28.37 36.74 -21.97
N PHE A 197 -27.16 36.25 -21.70
CA PHE A 197 -26.88 35.49 -20.48
C PHE A 197 -27.07 36.35 -19.22
N LYS A 198 -26.61 37.60 -19.24
CA LYS A 198 -26.75 38.51 -18.10
C LYS A 198 -28.22 38.84 -17.82
N LYS A 199 -29.00 39.18 -18.85
CA LYS A 199 -30.45 39.45 -18.73
C LYS A 199 -31.22 38.23 -18.23
N ALA A 200 -30.89 37.03 -18.74
CA ALA A 200 -31.51 35.79 -18.30
C ALA A 200 -31.22 35.50 -16.82
N TRP A 201 -29.98 35.73 -16.38
CA TRP A 201 -29.59 35.58 -14.98
C TRP A 201 -30.34 36.57 -14.07
N GLU A 202 -30.33 37.86 -14.42
CA GLU A 202 -31.06 38.90 -13.66
C GLU A 202 -32.55 38.58 -13.57
N SER A 203 -33.17 38.10 -14.64
CA SER A 203 -34.58 37.67 -14.64
C SER A 203 -34.87 36.41 -13.83
N SER A 204 -33.84 35.59 -13.55
CA SER A 204 -33.96 34.37 -12.75
C SER A 204 -33.62 34.59 -11.27
N ALA A 205 -33.00 35.73 -10.95
CA ALA A 205 -32.64 36.14 -9.61
C ALA A 205 -33.73 37.02 -8.93
N GLU A 206 -34.69 37.53 -9.72
CA GLU A 206 -35.94 38.15 -9.28
C GLU A 206 -37.01 37.09 -8.94
#